data_AF-A0A380EDH7-F1
#
_entry.id   AF-A0A380EDH7-F1
#
_cell.length_a   1.000
_cell.length_b   1.000
_cell.length_c   1.000
_cell.angle_alpha   90.00
_cell.angle_beta   90.00
_cell.angle_gamma   90.00
#
_symmetry.space_group_name_H-M   'P 1'
#
loop_
_entity.id
_entity.type
_entity.pdbx_description
1 polymer ?
#
loop_
_entity_poly.entity_id
_entity_poly.type
_entity_poly.pdbx_seq_one_letter_code
_entity_poly.pdbx_strand_id
1 'polypeptide(L)'
;MELLGQKVKEDGVVIDEKILKVDGFLNHQIDAKLMNEVGRTFYEQFKDKGITKILTIEASGIAPASWLHCILMCHVYLRKKQNLAL
;
A
#
# COMPACT_ATOMS: atom_id res chain seq x y z
N MET A 1 3.30 9.76 8.78
CA MET A 1 1.90 9.68 8.29
C MET A 1 0.94 9.66 9.46
N GLU A 2 0.36 10.82 9.78
CA GLU A 2 -0.73 10.97 10.76
C GLU A 2 -2.07 10.46 10.22
N LEU A 3 -2.37 10.75 8.94
CA LEU A 3 -3.61 10.32 8.28
C LEU A 3 -3.80 8.81 8.33
N LEU A 4 -2.75 8.02 8.05
CA LEU A 4 -2.82 6.56 8.17
C LEU A 4 -3.10 6.12 9.61
N GLY A 5 -2.45 6.76 10.59
CA GLY A 5 -2.67 6.48 12.00
C GLY A 5 -4.10 6.80 12.45
N GLN A 6 -4.68 7.90 11.95
CA GLN A 6 -6.09 8.24 12.16
C GLN A 6 -7.01 7.20 11.52
N LYS A 7 -6.79 6.84 10.25
CA LYS A 7 -7.55 5.80 9.56
C LYS A 7 -7.53 4.45 10.27
N VAL A 8 -6.37 4.06 10.81
CA VAL A 8 -6.26 2.85 11.63
C VAL A 8 -7.08 2.96 12.92
N LYS A 9 -7.10 4.12 13.58
CA LYS A 9 -7.88 4.32 14.83
C LYS A 9 -9.39 4.39 14.58
N GLU A 10 -9.81 4.96 13.46
CA GLU A 10 -11.22 5.18 13.13
C GLU A 10 -11.86 3.94 12.48
N ASP A 11 -11.19 3.35 11.49
CA ASP A 11 -11.75 2.31 10.62
C ASP A 11 -11.12 0.93 10.85
N GLY A 12 -10.07 0.85 11.68
CA GLY A 12 -9.40 -0.41 12.00
C GLY A 12 -10.19 -1.24 13.01
N VAL A 13 -10.30 -2.54 12.73
CA VAL A 13 -10.96 -3.50 13.63
C VAL A 13 -9.94 -4.49 14.16
N VAL A 14 -9.72 -4.50 15.47
CA VAL A 14 -8.85 -5.49 16.12
C VAL A 14 -9.61 -6.81 16.21
N ILE A 15 -9.10 -7.84 15.53
CA ILE A 15 -9.68 -9.19 15.56
C ILE A 15 -9.11 -9.99 16.73
N ASP A 16 -7.79 -9.86 16.96
CA ASP A 16 -7.07 -10.40 18.11
C ASP A 16 -5.79 -9.58 18.38
N GLU A 17 -4.95 -10.04 19.31
CA GLU A 17 -3.69 -9.36 19.68
C GLU A 17 -2.69 -9.18 18.52
N LYS A 18 -2.84 -9.94 17.44
CA LYS A 18 -1.90 -9.98 16.30
C LYS A 18 -2.53 -9.48 15.00
N ILE A 19 -3.86 -9.45 14.89
CA ILE A 19 -4.57 -9.18 13.65
C ILE A 19 -5.37 -7.88 13.75
N LEU A 20 -4.93 -6.90 12.98
CA LEU A 20 -5.69 -5.69 12.68
C LEU A 20 -6.33 -5.82 11.28
N LYS A 21 -7.65 -5.80 11.23
CA LYS A 21 -8.43 -5.78 10.00
C LYS A 21 -8.61 -4.34 9.54
N VAL A 22 -8.25 -4.07 8.29
CA VAL A 22 -8.24 -2.73 7.65
C VAL A 22 -8.97 -2.74 6.31
N ASP A 23 -10.01 -3.55 6.22
CA ASP A 23 -10.74 -3.80 4.97
C ASP A 23 -11.44 -2.56 4.42
N GLY A 24 -11.74 -1.57 5.26
CA GLY A 24 -12.43 -0.33 4.87
C GLY A 24 -11.57 0.68 4.09
N PHE A 25 -10.24 0.52 4.06
CA PHE A 25 -9.38 1.52 3.41
C PHE A 25 -8.12 0.99 2.71
N LEU A 26 -7.71 -0.27 2.95
CA LEU A 26 -6.51 -0.84 2.31
C LEU A 26 -6.73 -2.19 1.62
N ASN A 27 -7.44 -3.14 2.24
CA ASN A 27 -7.50 -4.50 1.71
C ASN A 27 -8.64 -4.71 0.71
N HIS A 28 -9.88 -4.70 1.17
CA HIS A 28 -11.05 -4.95 0.33
C HIS A 28 -11.61 -3.67 -0.30
N GLN A 29 -11.53 -2.55 0.41
CA GLN A 29 -11.80 -1.21 -0.09
C GLN A 29 -10.49 -0.43 -0.09
N ILE A 30 -10.34 0.48 -1.06
CA ILE A 30 -9.17 1.34 -1.20
C ILE A 30 -9.60 2.78 -0.97
N ASP A 31 -9.04 3.43 0.04
CA ASP A 31 -9.18 4.88 0.21
C ASP A 31 -8.19 5.60 -0.71
N ALA A 32 -8.71 6.21 -1.78
CA ALA A 32 -7.91 6.88 -2.79
C ALA A 32 -7.12 8.09 -2.24
N LYS A 33 -7.66 8.80 -1.24
CA LYS A 33 -6.98 9.95 -0.62
C LYS A 33 -5.81 9.46 0.21
N LEU A 34 -6.02 8.42 1.01
CA LEU A 34 -4.96 7.78 1.78
C LEU A 34 -3.86 7.25 0.86
N MET A 35 -4.22 6.52 -0.22
CA MET A 35 -3.23 5.98 -1.16
C MET A 35 -2.43 7.08 -1.87
N ASN A 36 -3.03 8.24 -2.14
CA ASN A 36 -2.32 9.40 -2.68
C ASN A 36 -1.23 9.89 -1.73
N GLU A 37 -1.57 10.08 -0.46
CA GLU A 37 -0.61 10.50 0.56
C GLU A 37 0.47 9.44 0.83
N VAL A 38 0.11 8.16 0.77
CA VAL A 38 1.07 7.03 0.85
C VAL A 38 2.04 7.08 -0.34
N GLY A 39 1.54 7.23 -1.57
CA GLY A 39 2.38 7.36 -2.77
C GLY A 39 3.33 8.54 -2.68
N ARG A 40 2.85 9.71 -2.27
CA ARG A 40 3.68 10.91 -2.04
C ARG A 40 4.74 10.69 -0.98
N THR A 41 4.38 10.04 0.13
CA THR A 41 5.32 9.73 1.21
C THR A 41 6.46 8.84 0.70
N PHE A 42 6.14 7.80 -0.08
CA PHE A 42 7.17 6.98 -0.70
C PHE A 42 8.00 7.78 -1.72
N TYR A 43 7.38 8.60 -2.56
CA TYR A 43 8.11 9.42 -3.51
C TYR A 43 9.13 10.32 -2.79
N GLU A 44 8.71 11.09 -1.78
CA GLU A 44 9.60 11.99 -1.05
C GLU A 44 10.79 11.27 -0.40
N GLN A 45 10.57 10.04 0.08
CA GLN A 45 11.63 9.25 0.71
C GLN A 45 12.63 8.64 -0.30
N PHE A 46 12.23 8.45 -1.56
CA PHE A 46 13.01 7.70 -2.55
C PHE A 46 13.33 8.48 -3.84
N LYS A 47 12.86 9.73 -4.00
CA LYS A 47 12.99 10.53 -5.24
C LYS A 47 14.43 10.70 -5.72
N ASP A 48 15.40 10.82 -4.80
CA ASP A 48 16.81 11.05 -5.14
C ASP A 48 17.61 9.76 -5.36
N LYS A 49 16.95 8.60 -5.37
CA LYS A 49 17.61 7.28 -5.46
C LYS A 49 17.58 6.66 -6.86
N GLY A 50 17.11 7.40 -7.87
CA GLY A 50 17.07 6.92 -9.27
C GLY A 50 16.21 5.67 -9.45
N ILE A 51 15.05 5.61 -8.79
CA ILE A 51 14.15 4.45 -8.84
C ILE A 51 13.61 4.26 -10.26
N THR A 52 13.83 3.09 -10.85
CA THR A 52 13.36 2.73 -12.20
C THR A 52 12.30 1.63 -12.21
N LYS A 53 12.09 0.95 -11.07
CA LYS A 53 11.18 -0.18 -10.93
C LYS A 53 10.58 -0.22 -9.53
N ILE A 54 9.30 -0.58 -9.46
CA ILE A 54 8.59 -0.89 -8.21
C ILE A 54 8.27 -2.38 -8.22
N LEU A 55 8.63 -3.09 -7.15
CA LEU A 55 8.30 -4.51 -6.98
C LEU A 55 7.30 -4.65 -5.84
N THR A 56 6.19 -5.33 -6.08
CA THR A 56 5.18 -5.64 -5.05
C THR A 56 4.58 -7.03 -5.27
N ILE A 57 3.75 -7.47 -4.32
CA ILE A 57 3.04 -8.75 -4.35
C ILE A 57 1.53 -8.50 -4.38
N GLU A 58 0.81 -9.37 -5.08
CA GLU A 58 -0.66 -9.31 -5.12
C GLU A 58 -1.29 -9.75 -3.78
N ALA A 59 -2.50 -9.29 -3.44
CA ALA A 59 -3.29 -8.28 -4.15
C ALA A 59 -3.17 -6.88 -3.54
N SER A 60 -3.25 -6.75 -2.21
CA SER A 60 -3.32 -5.44 -1.53
C SER A 60 -2.10 -4.55 -1.77
N GLY A 61 -0.93 -5.13 -2.07
CA GLY A 61 0.28 -4.38 -2.38
C GLY A 61 0.21 -3.60 -3.70
N ILE A 62 -0.77 -3.89 -4.56
CA ILE A 62 -0.96 -3.21 -5.86
C ILE A 62 -1.36 -1.75 -5.65
N ALA A 63 -2.31 -1.46 -4.76
CA ALA A 63 -2.80 -0.09 -4.57
C ALA A 63 -1.69 0.91 -4.20
N PRO A 64 -0.90 0.71 -3.11
CA PRO A 64 0.17 1.65 -2.78
C PRO A 64 1.26 1.72 -3.86
N ALA A 65 1.59 0.59 -4.51
CA ALA A 65 2.56 0.56 -5.60
C ALA A 65 2.10 1.34 -6.84
N SER A 66 0.83 1.23 -7.20
CA SER A 66 0.23 1.94 -8.34
C SER A 66 0.20 3.44 -8.10
N TRP A 67 -0.09 3.90 -6.88
CA TRP A 67 -0.07 5.34 -6.58
C TRP A 67 1.35 5.91 -6.58
N LEU A 68 2.34 5.16 -6.09
CA LEU A 68 3.74 5.54 -6.24
C LEU A 68 4.16 5.56 -7.72
N HIS A 69 3.73 4.58 -8.51
CA HIS A 69 3.94 4.53 -9.96
C HIS A 69 3.35 5.75 -10.66
N CYS A 70 2.15 6.20 -10.27
CA CYS A 70 1.54 7.42 -10.80
C CYS A 70 2.35 8.70 -10.49
N ILE A 71 3.36 8.64 -9.63
CA ILE A 71 4.26 9.78 -9.36
C ILE A 71 5.61 9.58 -10.06
N LEU A 72 6.20 8.38 -9.94
CA LEU A 72 7.53 8.07 -10.50
C LEU A 72 7.51 7.73 -12.00
N MET A 73 6.36 7.39 -12.57
CA MET A 73 6.19 6.94 -13.97
C MET A 73 7.09 5.73 -14.34
N CYS A 74 7.43 4.88 -13.37
CA CYS A 74 8.35 3.75 -13.55
C CYS A 74 7.64 2.39 -13.55
N HIS A 75 8.19 1.34 -14.17
CA HIS A 75 7.49 0.04 -14.27
C HIS A 75 7.18 -0.62 -12.91
N VAL A 76 5.97 -1.17 -12.78
CA VAL A 76 5.55 -1.98 -11.62
C VAL A 76 5.61 -3.47 -11.99
N TYR A 77 6.32 -4.24 -11.19
CA TYR A 77 6.38 -5.69 -11.28
C TYR A 77 5.54 -6.31 -10.17
N LEU A 78 4.58 -7.15 -10.56
CA LEU A 78 3.71 -7.87 -9.65
C LEU A 78 4.16 -9.32 -9.58
N ARG A 79 4.45 -9.79 -8.36
CA ARG A 79 4.63 -11.22 -8.11
C ARG A 79 3.30 -11.82 -7.68
N LYS A 80 2.90 -12.94 -8.30
CA LYS A 80 1.76 -13.72 -7.82
C LYS A 80 2.07 -14.39 -6.50
N LYS A 81 1.09 -14.40 -5.58
CA LYS A 81 1.24 -15.14 -4.33
C LYS A 81 1.20 -16.63 -4.69
N GLN A 82 2.28 -17.34 -4.44
CA GLN A 82 2.27 -18.79 -4.62
C GLN A 82 1.37 -19.38 -3.54
N ASN A 83 0.32 -20.09 -3.96
CA ASN A 83 -0.42 -20.95 -3.04
C ASN A 83 0.51 -22.08 -2.62
N LEU A 84 1.12 -21.96 -1.45
CA LEU A 84 1.57 -23.12 -0.70
C LEU A 84 0.31 -23.85 -0.25
N ALA A 85 -0.23 -24.71 -1.12
CA ALA A 85 -1.11 -25.76 -0.67
C ALA A 85 -0.25 -26.69 0.21
N LEU A 86 -0.40 -26.52 1.52
CA LEU A 86 -0.10 -27.56 2.51
C LEU A 86 -1.38 -28.36 2.74
#